data_AF-A0A1W2LRW2-F1
#
_entry.id   AF-A0A1W2LRW2-F1
#
_cell.length_a   1.000
_cell.length_b   1.000
_cell.length_c   1.000
_cell.angle_alpha   90.00
_cell.angle_beta   90.00
_cell.angle_gamma   90.00
#
_symmetry.space_group_name_H-M   'P 1'
#
loop_
_entity.id
_entity.type
_entity.pdbx_description
1 polymer ?
#
loop_
_entity_poly.entity_id
_entity_poly.type
_entity_poly.pdbx_seq_one_letter_code
_entity_poly.pdbx_strand_id
1 'polypeptide(L)'
;MDLTAGGARAVPVARSERTGLVPAGTVLAGSVISLVGLTWDIQWHGDVGPDTFFTMPHLFLYSGSAISGLASLVVVLMTTAARRAGRPVDARVGGRAINVFGKVFAAPAGYLVTGTGAAMFLLYGLWDQWWHGLYGFDAVIDSPPHIGLLLSITLSIIGTVMVFAAAREHRWGTVGVVGSLGVLIAFSTVTVLGLQQIDVDGLDVVSVGIALLSVLLVSAGAGFWGRPGGAVRVAAALAVIQAITWWFSPWAAEAYASAVGLPMRDYIDGVPAMPSMMPMALLPIAAVLEAVYLLSRRWPAGRVSVPAGVIGGLLVGASMPIQNAIVYGSDQMPWAVVFATGAAGAVVGLLGGFAGWRFGGMLRLLAPAKGENAHA
;
A
#
# COMPACT_ATOMS: atom_id res chain seq x y z
N MET A 1 -45.20 -5.84 -40.67
CA MET A 1 -44.95 -6.00 -39.21
C MET A 1 -43.46 -6.19 -39.06
N ASP A 2 -42.77 -5.16 -38.57
CA ASP A 2 -41.31 -5.18 -38.40
C ASP A 2 -41.01 -5.09 -36.90
N LEU A 3 -40.41 -6.15 -36.36
CA LEU A 3 -40.12 -6.35 -34.93
C LEU A 3 -38.60 -6.31 -34.72
N THR A 4 -37.98 -5.13 -34.85
CA THR A 4 -36.54 -4.98 -34.54
C THR A 4 -36.25 -3.64 -33.86
N ALA A 5 -36.50 -3.57 -32.55
CA ALA A 5 -35.88 -2.55 -31.70
C ALA A 5 -35.67 -3.13 -30.30
N GLY A 6 -34.69 -4.03 -30.18
CA GLY A 6 -34.12 -4.41 -28.89
C GLY A 6 -33.39 -3.21 -28.30
N GLY A 7 -34.12 -2.38 -27.56
CA GLY A 7 -33.56 -1.23 -26.86
C GLY A 7 -32.61 -1.70 -25.77
N ALA A 8 -31.31 -1.73 -26.06
CA ALA A 8 -30.28 -1.80 -25.03
C ALA A 8 -30.45 -0.57 -24.13
N ARG A 9 -31.08 -0.76 -22.97
CA ARG A 9 -31.26 0.29 -21.97
C ARG A 9 -29.87 0.73 -21.52
N ALA A 10 -29.44 1.90 -21.99
CA ALA A 10 -28.21 2.53 -21.51
C ALA A 10 -28.31 2.68 -19.99
N VAL A 11 -27.40 2.04 -19.26
CA VAL A 11 -27.30 2.22 -17.81
C VAL A 11 -26.90 3.67 -17.56
N PRO A 12 -27.64 4.45 -16.76
CA PRO A 12 -27.28 5.83 -16.47
C PRO A 12 -25.87 5.90 -15.85
N VAL A 13 -25.04 6.84 -16.30
CA VAL A 13 -23.65 7.01 -15.83
C VAL A 13 -23.56 7.07 -14.30
N ALA A 14 -24.49 7.77 -13.64
CA ALA A 14 -24.56 7.86 -12.17
C ALA A 14 -24.79 6.50 -11.45
N ARG A 15 -25.45 5.54 -12.13
CA ARG A 15 -25.67 4.19 -11.60
C ARG A 15 -24.41 3.34 -11.72
N SER A 16 -23.67 3.45 -12.82
CA SER A 16 -22.36 2.82 -13.04
C SER A 16 -21.31 3.30 -12.03
N GLU A 17 -21.27 4.61 -11.74
CA GLU A 17 -20.35 5.18 -10.75
C GLU A 17 -20.58 4.63 -9.33
N ARG A 18 -21.85 4.59 -8.87
CA ARG A 18 -22.18 4.04 -7.54
C ARG A 18 -21.87 2.55 -7.45
N THR A 19 -22.05 1.79 -8.53
CA THR A 19 -21.79 0.34 -8.54
C THR A 19 -20.30 0.00 -8.44
N GLY A 20 -19.40 0.83 -8.96
CA GLY A 20 -17.95 0.62 -8.83
C GLY A 20 -17.35 1.17 -7.54
N LEU A 21 -17.86 2.32 -7.07
CA LEU A 21 -17.33 3.00 -5.89
C LEU A 21 -17.48 2.19 -4.60
N VAL A 22 -18.63 1.55 -4.38
CA VAL A 22 -18.89 0.80 -3.14
C VAL A 22 -17.87 -0.34 -2.95
N PRO A 23 -17.73 -1.31 -3.88
CA PRO A 23 -16.76 -2.39 -3.68
C PRO A 23 -15.31 -1.90 -3.66
N ALA A 24 -14.97 -0.84 -4.41
CA ALA A 24 -13.64 -0.23 -4.37
C ALA A 24 -13.35 0.41 -3.01
N GLY A 25 -14.32 1.15 -2.46
CA GLY A 25 -14.26 1.74 -1.13
C GLY A 25 -14.14 0.67 -0.05
N THR A 26 -14.84 -0.46 -0.19
CA THR A 26 -14.77 -1.57 0.77
C THR A 26 -13.38 -2.21 0.83
N VAL A 27 -12.71 -2.44 -0.31
CA VAL A 27 -11.35 -3.00 -0.30
C VAL A 27 -10.31 -2.00 0.23
N LEU A 28 -10.49 -0.70 -0.01
CA LEU A 28 -9.65 0.32 0.63
C LEU A 28 -9.89 0.41 2.13
N ALA A 29 -11.15 0.38 2.57
CA ALA A 29 -11.49 0.37 3.98
C ALA A 29 -10.86 -0.85 4.68
N GLY A 30 -10.94 -2.04 4.08
CA GLY A 30 -10.24 -3.22 4.57
C GLY A 30 -8.73 -3.02 4.66
N SER A 31 -8.10 -2.46 3.64
CA SER A 31 -6.66 -2.13 3.64
C SER A 31 -6.28 -1.14 4.76
N VAL A 32 -7.10 -0.10 4.99
CA VAL A 32 -6.89 0.88 6.05
C VAL A 32 -7.09 0.27 7.43
N ILE A 33 -8.12 -0.56 7.62
CA ILE A 33 -8.37 -1.30 8.87
C ILE A 33 -7.18 -2.22 9.18
N SER A 34 -6.64 -2.91 8.17
CA SER A 34 -5.44 -3.73 8.35
C SER A 34 -4.21 -2.90 8.71
N LEU A 35 -4.02 -1.73 8.07
CA LEU A 35 -2.92 -0.82 8.42
C LEU A 35 -3.06 -0.32 9.87
N VAL A 36 -4.26 0.09 10.28
CA VAL A 36 -4.56 0.51 11.66
C VAL A 36 -4.22 -0.62 12.64
N GLY A 37 -4.70 -1.83 12.37
CA GLY A 37 -4.38 -3.03 13.15
C GLY A 37 -2.87 -3.24 13.27
N LEU A 38 -2.13 -3.20 12.16
CA LEU A 38 -0.67 -3.36 12.17
C LEU A 38 0.05 -2.26 12.96
N THR A 39 -0.31 -0.99 12.75
CA THR A 39 0.32 0.14 13.46
C THR A 39 0.10 0.07 14.96
N TRP A 40 -1.03 -0.49 15.39
CA TRP A 40 -1.37 -0.70 16.77
C TRP A 40 -0.68 -1.94 17.34
N ASP A 41 -0.60 -3.01 16.56
CA ASP A 41 -0.01 -4.28 16.95
C ASP A 41 1.49 -4.14 17.22
N ILE A 42 2.22 -3.49 16.31
CA ILE A 42 3.65 -3.20 16.50
C ILE A 42 3.88 -2.38 17.77
N GLN A 43 3.02 -1.39 18.04
CA GLN A 43 3.10 -0.61 19.28
C GLN A 43 2.78 -1.45 20.52
N TRP A 44 1.75 -2.29 20.45
CA TRP A 44 1.34 -3.19 21.53
C TRP A 44 2.47 -4.15 21.94
N HIS A 45 3.16 -4.75 20.97
CA HIS A 45 4.31 -5.61 21.22
C HIS A 45 5.49 -4.88 21.87
N GLY A 46 5.68 -3.60 21.54
CA GLY A 46 6.70 -2.73 22.13
C GLY A 46 6.36 -2.29 23.55
N ASP A 47 5.13 -1.85 23.78
CA ASP A 47 4.72 -1.14 24.99
C ASP A 47 4.14 -2.05 26.08
N VAL A 48 3.47 -3.14 25.70
CA VAL A 48 2.82 -4.07 26.64
C VAL A 48 3.54 -5.41 26.60
N GLY A 49 3.70 -5.96 25.40
CA GLY A 49 4.35 -7.23 25.15
C GLY A 49 3.41 -8.29 24.56
N PRO A 50 3.94 -9.50 24.34
CA PRO A 50 3.19 -10.56 23.69
C PRO A 50 2.04 -11.04 24.58
N ASP A 51 0.86 -11.14 23.99
CA ASP A 51 -0.38 -11.60 24.62
C ASP A 51 -0.98 -12.75 23.78
N THR A 52 -2.30 -12.98 23.83
CA THR A 52 -2.97 -14.00 23.03
C THR A 52 -3.05 -13.63 21.53
N PHE A 53 -3.35 -14.62 20.68
CA PHE A 53 -3.52 -14.40 19.23
C PHE A 53 -4.67 -13.43 18.93
N PHE A 54 -5.67 -13.34 19.80
CA PHE A 54 -6.89 -12.57 19.56
C PHE A 54 -6.87 -11.22 20.28
N THR A 55 -5.72 -10.52 20.26
CA THR A 55 -5.67 -9.11 20.67
C THR A 55 -6.56 -8.25 19.77
N MET A 56 -7.03 -7.12 20.28
CA MET A 56 -7.76 -6.15 19.46
C MET A 56 -6.97 -5.66 18.22
N PRO A 57 -5.67 -5.35 18.30
CA PRO A 57 -4.83 -5.09 17.12
C PRO A 57 -4.90 -6.19 16.06
N HIS A 58 -4.75 -7.47 16.45
CA HIS A 58 -4.89 -8.60 15.54
C HIS A 58 -6.30 -8.69 14.95
N LEU A 59 -7.35 -8.51 15.74
CA LEU A 59 -8.71 -8.51 15.21
C LEU A 59 -8.92 -7.42 14.15
N PHE A 60 -8.35 -6.24 14.31
CA PHE A 60 -8.34 -5.21 13.27
C PHE A 60 -7.54 -5.66 12.04
N LEU A 61 -6.31 -6.14 12.24
CA LEU A 61 -5.44 -6.61 11.16
C LEU A 61 -6.14 -7.66 10.27
N TYR A 62 -6.72 -8.68 10.91
CA TYR A 62 -7.37 -9.80 10.26
C TYR A 62 -8.74 -9.44 9.67
N SER A 63 -9.54 -8.63 10.37
CA SER A 63 -10.84 -8.20 9.86
C SER A 63 -10.70 -7.32 8.61
N GLY A 64 -9.70 -6.42 8.56
CA GLY A 64 -9.43 -5.61 7.37
C GLY A 64 -9.11 -6.46 6.13
N SER A 65 -8.31 -7.51 6.32
CA SER A 65 -7.96 -8.45 5.24
C SER A 65 -9.18 -9.28 4.84
N ALA A 66 -9.96 -9.78 5.81
CA ALA A 66 -11.20 -10.51 5.56
C ALA A 66 -12.23 -9.68 4.78
N ILE A 67 -12.41 -8.40 5.14
CA ILE A 67 -13.27 -7.45 4.42
C ILE A 67 -12.82 -7.31 2.97
N SER A 68 -11.51 -7.14 2.73
CA SER A 68 -10.94 -7.02 1.39
C SER A 68 -11.15 -8.28 0.55
N GLY A 69 -10.93 -9.46 1.15
CA GLY A 69 -11.13 -10.76 0.52
C GLY A 69 -12.59 -11.06 0.18
N LEU A 70 -13.51 -10.83 1.12
CA LEU A 70 -14.95 -11.04 0.91
C LEU A 70 -15.51 -10.08 -0.14
N ALA A 71 -15.15 -8.80 -0.09
CA ALA A 71 -15.54 -7.83 -1.12
C ALA A 71 -15.06 -8.26 -2.50
N SER A 72 -13.81 -8.70 -2.60
CA SER A 72 -13.23 -9.22 -3.85
C SER A 72 -13.98 -10.46 -4.34
N LEU A 73 -14.25 -11.44 -3.46
CA LEU A 73 -15.01 -12.64 -3.79
C LEU A 73 -16.41 -12.30 -4.31
N VAL A 74 -17.14 -11.40 -3.63
CA VAL A 74 -18.46 -10.94 -4.06
C VAL A 74 -18.40 -10.36 -5.48
N VAL A 75 -17.42 -9.49 -5.77
CA VAL A 75 -17.26 -8.91 -7.11
C VAL A 75 -16.94 -9.97 -8.16
N VAL A 76 -16.07 -10.94 -7.85
CA VAL A 76 -15.77 -12.06 -8.77
C VAL A 76 -17.03 -12.89 -9.05
N LEU A 77 -17.82 -13.22 -8.02
CA LEU A 77 -19.05 -13.99 -8.18
C LEU A 77 -20.11 -13.22 -8.98
N MET A 78 -20.28 -11.91 -8.72
CA MET A 78 -21.19 -11.05 -9.47
C MET A 78 -20.79 -10.93 -10.94
N THR A 79 -19.50 -10.73 -11.21
CA THR A 79 -18.94 -10.65 -12.57
C THR A 79 -19.13 -11.97 -13.31
N THR A 80 -18.89 -13.09 -12.63
CA THR A 80 -19.10 -14.43 -13.16
C THR A 80 -20.57 -14.67 -13.51
N ALA A 81 -21.49 -14.31 -12.62
CA ALA A 81 -22.93 -14.45 -12.83
C ALA A 81 -23.43 -13.57 -13.98
N ALA A 82 -22.98 -12.31 -14.06
CA ALA A 82 -23.32 -11.40 -15.16
C ALA A 82 -22.88 -11.98 -16.51
N ARG A 83 -21.64 -12.47 -16.59
CA ARG A 83 -21.09 -13.06 -17.82
C ARG A 83 -21.84 -14.33 -18.24
N ARG A 84 -22.16 -15.23 -17.29
CA ARG A 84 -22.95 -16.44 -17.57
C ARG A 84 -24.37 -16.11 -18.04
N ALA A 85 -24.94 -15.01 -17.55
CA ALA A 85 -26.24 -14.50 -17.96
C ALA A 85 -26.20 -13.64 -19.25
N GLY A 86 -25.05 -13.53 -19.93
CA GLY A 86 -24.90 -12.71 -21.14
C GLY A 86 -25.09 -11.20 -20.90
N ARG A 87 -24.91 -10.73 -19.67
CA ARG A 87 -25.01 -9.31 -19.32
C ARG A 87 -23.65 -8.62 -19.50
N PRO A 88 -23.62 -7.34 -19.88
CA PRO A 88 -22.38 -6.59 -20.02
C PRO A 88 -21.66 -6.48 -18.67
N VAL A 89 -20.33 -6.56 -18.70
CA VAL A 89 -19.45 -6.41 -17.53
C VAL A 89 -18.69 -5.09 -17.65
N ASP A 90 -18.91 -4.18 -16.69
CA ASP A 90 -18.23 -2.88 -16.68
C ASP A 90 -16.77 -3.04 -16.22
N ALA A 91 -15.83 -2.91 -17.15
CA ALA A 91 -14.39 -3.02 -16.88
C ALA A 91 -13.86 -1.96 -15.91
N ARG A 92 -14.62 -0.89 -15.63
CA ARG A 92 -14.29 0.08 -14.58
C ARG A 92 -14.31 -0.51 -13.18
N VAL A 93 -15.07 -1.60 -13.00
CA VAL A 93 -15.17 -2.32 -11.72
C VAL A 93 -13.99 -3.27 -11.61
N GLY A 94 -12.80 -2.72 -11.36
CA GLY A 94 -11.60 -3.49 -11.06
C GLY A 94 -10.80 -4.00 -12.26
N GLY A 95 -11.08 -3.50 -13.47
CA GLY A 95 -10.34 -3.82 -14.69
C GLY A 95 -10.97 -4.96 -15.50
N ARG A 96 -10.31 -5.32 -16.60
CA ARG A 96 -10.76 -6.40 -17.49
C ARG A 96 -10.88 -7.72 -16.73
N ALA A 97 -11.99 -8.43 -16.95
CA ALA A 97 -12.22 -9.73 -16.35
C ALA A 97 -11.31 -10.81 -16.95
N ILE A 98 -10.63 -11.54 -16.08
CA ILE A 98 -9.73 -12.65 -16.39
C ILE A 98 -10.45 -13.96 -16.06
N ASN A 99 -10.30 -14.94 -16.94
CA ASN A 99 -10.83 -16.29 -16.76
C ASN A 99 -9.95 -17.06 -15.77
N VAL A 100 -10.54 -17.59 -14.69
CA VAL A 100 -9.85 -18.35 -13.65
C VAL A 100 -10.38 -19.79 -13.61
N PHE A 101 -9.47 -20.76 -13.48
CA PHE A 101 -9.75 -22.20 -13.57
C PHE A 101 -10.52 -22.57 -14.85
N GLY A 102 -9.94 -22.23 -16.01
CA GLY A 102 -10.69 -22.27 -17.26
C GLY A 102 -11.72 -21.15 -17.28
N LYS A 103 -13.00 -21.44 -17.54
CA LYS A 103 -14.09 -20.44 -17.58
C LYS A 103 -15.00 -20.49 -16.35
N VAL A 104 -14.54 -21.10 -15.25
CA VAL A 104 -15.36 -21.27 -14.04
C VAL A 104 -15.68 -19.91 -13.43
N PHE A 105 -14.66 -19.06 -13.23
CA PHE A 105 -14.84 -17.70 -12.74
C PHE A 105 -14.35 -16.66 -13.75
N ALA A 106 -15.01 -15.51 -13.76
CA ALA A 106 -14.57 -14.29 -14.44
C ALA A 106 -14.24 -13.25 -13.37
N ALA A 107 -12.95 -13.00 -13.13
CA ALA A 107 -12.47 -12.16 -12.05
C ALA A 107 -11.87 -10.86 -12.62
N PRO A 108 -12.40 -9.67 -12.29
CA PRO A 108 -11.73 -8.42 -12.63
C PRO A 108 -10.33 -8.36 -12.01
N ALA A 109 -9.33 -7.93 -12.79
CA ALA A 109 -7.92 -8.08 -12.46
C ALA A 109 -7.54 -7.54 -11.07
N GLY A 110 -8.02 -6.36 -10.68
CA GLY A 110 -7.72 -5.75 -9.38
C GLY A 110 -8.32 -6.54 -8.21
N TYR A 111 -9.55 -7.02 -8.34
CA TYR A 111 -10.19 -7.85 -7.30
C TYR A 111 -9.61 -9.28 -7.26
N LEU A 112 -9.12 -9.81 -8.38
CA LEU A 112 -8.37 -11.06 -8.37
C LEU A 112 -7.11 -10.92 -7.51
N VAL A 113 -6.29 -9.89 -7.76
CA VAL A 113 -5.06 -9.64 -7.00
C VAL A 113 -5.36 -9.34 -5.52
N THR A 114 -6.34 -8.48 -5.24
CA THR A 114 -6.77 -8.15 -3.88
C THR A 114 -7.23 -9.39 -3.12
N GLY A 115 -8.14 -10.17 -3.73
CA GLY A 115 -8.69 -11.39 -3.14
C GLY A 115 -7.66 -12.49 -2.95
N THR A 116 -6.71 -12.66 -3.88
CA THR A 116 -5.60 -13.60 -3.71
C THR A 116 -4.69 -13.19 -2.56
N GLY A 117 -4.33 -11.91 -2.44
CA GLY A 117 -3.56 -11.41 -1.30
C GLY A 117 -4.28 -11.66 0.03
N ALA A 118 -5.57 -11.35 0.11
CA ALA A 118 -6.37 -11.61 1.30
C ALA A 118 -6.50 -13.11 1.64
N ALA A 119 -6.65 -13.98 0.64
CA ALA A 119 -6.71 -15.42 0.84
C ALA A 119 -5.36 -15.99 1.31
N MET A 120 -4.25 -15.51 0.75
CA MET A 120 -2.91 -15.87 1.22
C MET A 120 -2.69 -15.39 2.64
N PHE A 121 -3.13 -14.18 2.99
CA PHE A 121 -3.04 -13.66 4.35
C PHE A 121 -3.75 -14.58 5.34
N LEU A 122 -4.94 -15.08 5.02
CA LEU A 122 -5.64 -16.05 5.89
C LEU A 122 -4.82 -17.33 6.06
N LEU A 123 -4.23 -17.86 4.99
CA LEU A 123 -3.39 -19.08 5.06
C LEU A 123 -2.16 -18.85 5.94
N TYR A 124 -1.45 -17.73 5.73
CA TYR A 124 -0.28 -17.38 6.54
C TYR A 124 -0.68 -17.04 7.98
N GLY A 125 -1.88 -16.52 8.23
CA GLY A 125 -2.36 -16.24 9.58
C GLY A 125 -2.74 -17.49 10.36
N LEU A 126 -3.23 -18.53 9.68
CA LEU A 126 -3.40 -19.85 10.28
C LEU A 126 -2.05 -20.51 10.58
N TRP A 127 -1.07 -20.32 9.67
CA TRP A 127 0.29 -20.77 9.92
C TRP A 127 0.91 -20.03 11.11
N ASP A 128 0.71 -18.72 11.20
CA ASP A 128 1.17 -17.88 12.30
C ASP A 128 0.61 -18.33 13.65
N GLN A 129 -0.70 -18.59 13.73
CA GLN A 129 -1.33 -19.12 14.94
C GLN A 129 -0.74 -20.48 15.34
N TRP A 130 -0.52 -21.37 14.37
CA TRP A 130 0.12 -22.67 14.63
C TRP A 130 1.56 -22.51 15.10
N TRP A 131 2.31 -21.60 14.49
CA TRP A 131 3.70 -21.29 14.83
C TRP A 131 3.80 -20.82 16.28
N HIS A 132 2.95 -19.88 16.69
CA HIS A 132 2.89 -19.42 18.08
C HIS A 132 2.46 -20.52 19.05
N GLY A 133 1.64 -21.49 18.61
CA GLY A 133 1.31 -22.67 19.40
C GLY A 133 2.51 -23.59 19.69
N LEU A 134 3.54 -23.57 18.83
CA LEU A 134 4.75 -24.38 18.99
C LEU A 134 5.89 -23.64 19.70
N TYR A 135 6.13 -22.39 19.30
CA TYR A 135 7.30 -21.62 19.71
C TYR A 135 7.00 -20.55 20.77
N GLY A 136 5.72 -20.33 21.09
CA GLY A 136 5.27 -19.21 21.90
C GLY A 136 5.05 -17.95 21.05
N PHE A 137 4.55 -16.88 21.67
CA PHE A 137 4.39 -15.61 20.96
C PHE A 137 5.75 -14.96 20.70
N ASP A 138 6.06 -14.74 19.42
CA ASP A 138 7.31 -14.15 19.01
C ASP A 138 7.35 -12.67 19.44
N ALA A 139 8.48 -12.23 19.99
CA ALA A 139 8.74 -10.81 20.24
C ALA A 139 9.32 -10.09 18.99
N VAL A 140 9.53 -10.83 17.89
CA VAL A 140 10.24 -10.36 16.69
C VAL A 140 9.41 -10.64 15.45
N ILE A 141 9.34 -9.65 14.56
CA ILE A 141 8.50 -9.66 13.34
C ILE A 141 9.05 -10.55 12.20
N ASP A 142 10.26 -11.10 12.32
CA ASP A 142 10.98 -11.76 11.23
C ASP A 142 10.67 -13.25 11.07
N SER A 143 9.67 -13.79 11.77
CA SER A 143 9.35 -15.21 11.61
C SER A 143 8.74 -15.49 10.21
N PRO A 144 8.98 -16.68 9.64
CA PRO A 144 8.45 -17.03 8.32
C PRO A 144 6.96 -16.74 8.08
N PRO A 145 6.03 -17.03 9.03
CA PRO A 145 4.63 -16.69 8.84
C PRO A 145 4.37 -15.17 8.79
N HIS A 146 5.03 -14.36 9.62
CA HIS A 146 4.92 -12.90 9.57
C HIS A 146 5.37 -12.33 8.22
N ILE A 147 6.49 -12.81 7.65
CA ILE A 147 6.93 -12.38 6.32
C ILE A 147 5.85 -12.69 5.27
N GLY A 148 5.27 -13.90 5.33
CA GLY A 148 4.16 -14.28 4.45
C GLY A 148 2.91 -13.42 4.63
N LEU A 149 2.55 -13.08 5.88
CA LEU A 149 1.45 -12.18 6.21
C LEU A 149 1.66 -10.77 5.61
N LEU A 150 2.84 -10.18 5.83
CA LEU A 150 3.20 -8.86 5.33
C LEU A 150 3.19 -8.80 3.80
N LEU A 151 3.77 -9.80 3.13
CA LEU A 151 3.75 -9.89 1.66
C LEU A 151 2.32 -10.06 1.11
N SER A 152 1.47 -10.81 1.81
CA SER A 152 0.08 -11.04 1.43
C SER A 152 -0.77 -9.77 1.51
N ILE A 153 -0.60 -8.97 2.57
CA ILE A 153 -1.27 -7.66 2.68
C ILE A 153 -0.73 -6.70 1.62
N THR A 154 0.58 -6.69 1.38
CA THR A 154 1.20 -5.87 0.31
C THR A 154 0.56 -6.18 -1.04
N LEU A 155 0.40 -7.47 -1.37
CA LEU A 155 -0.29 -7.91 -2.59
C LEU A 155 -1.76 -7.45 -2.63
N SER A 156 -2.46 -7.54 -1.49
CA SER A 156 -3.85 -7.08 -1.36
C SER A 156 -4.00 -5.57 -1.63
N ILE A 157 -3.10 -4.76 -1.08
CA ILE A 157 -3.09 -3.30 -1.27
C ILE A 157 -2.72 -2.95 -2.72
N ILE A 158 -1.78 -3.68 -3.36
CA ILE A 158 -1.47 -3.52 -4.80
C ILE A 158 -2.73 -3.77 -5.64
N GLY A 159 -3.47 -4.84 -5.33
CA GLY A 159 -4.76 -5.10 -5.98
C GLY A 159 -5.76 -3.97 -5.78
N THR A 160 -5.80 -3.37 -4.59
CA THR A 160 -6.65 -2.21 -4.29
C THR A 160 -6.26 -1.00 -5.15
N VAL A 161 -4.96 -0.71 -5.32
CA VAL A 161 -4.48 0.34 -6.24
C VAL A 161 -4.97 0.06 -7.67
N MET A 162 -4.90 -1.19 -8.12
CA MET A 162 -5.40 -1.60 -9.45
C MET A 162 -6.91 -1.39 -9.59
N VAL A 163 -7.69 -1.69 -8.55
CA VAL A 163 -9.14 -1.48 -8.55
C VAL A 163 -9.50 -0.03 -8.81
N PHE A 164 -8.86 0.91 -8.11
CA PHE A 164 -9.10 2.34 -8.32
C PHE A 164 -8.52 2.85 -9.64
N ALA A 165 -7.38 2.31 -10.09
CA ALA A 165 -6.77 2.70 -11.35
C ALA A 165 -7.64 2.34 -12.57
N ALA A 166 -8.42 1.27 -12.49
CA ALA A 166 -9.40 0.90 -13.51
C ALA A 166 -10.51 1.94 -13.71
N ALA A 167 -10.76 2.79 -12.70
CA ALA A 167 -11.77 3.85 -12.71
C ALA A 167 -11.17 5.26 -12.78
N ARG A 168 -9.96 5.40 -13.32
CA ARG A 168 -9.17 6.65 -13.36
C ARG A 168 -9.83 7.83 -14.09
N GLU A 169 -10.87 7.62 -14.86
CA GLU A 169 -11.68 8.67 -15.47
C GLU A 169 -12.58 9.38 -14.45
N HIS A 170 -12.84 8.73 -13.31
CA HIS A 170 -13.64 9.30 -12.23
C HIS A 170 -12.75 9.87 -11.13
N ARG A 171 -13.20 10.95 -10.50
CA ARG A 171 -12.49 11.59 -9.39
C ARG A 171 -12.22 10.60 -8.26
N TRP A 172 -13.19 9.76 -7.90
CA TRP A 172 -13.05 8.75 -6.85
C TRP A 172 -11.99 7.69 -7.19
N GLY A 173 -11.88 7.27 -8.45
CA GLY A 173 -10.82 6.38 -8.92
C GLY A 173 -9.44 7.00 -8.71
N THR A 174 -9.27 8.24 -9.14
CA THR A 174 -7.99 8.92 -9.00
C THR A 174 -7.60 9.26 -7.55
N VAL A 175 -8.57 9.61 -6.70
CA VAL A 175 -8.36 9.83 -5.26
C VAL A 175 -8.03 8.52 -4.55
N GLY A 176 -8.73 7.44 -4.90
CA GLY A 176 -8.46 6.12 -4.33
C GLY A 176 -7.09 5.59 -4.70
N VAL A 177 -6.59 5.79 -5.93
CA VAL A 177 -5.20 5.44 -6.27
C VAL A 177 -4.20 6.16 -5.35
N VAL A 178 -4.40 7.46 -5.11
CA VAL A 178 -3.54 8.24 -4.21
C VAL A 178 -3.60 7.70 -2.78
N GLY A 179 -4.79 7.44 -2.26
CA GLY A 179 -5.00 6.88 -0.92
C GLY A 179 -4.37 5.50 -0.78
N SER A 180 -4.64 4.58 -1.71
CA SER A 180 -4.09 3.22 -1.71
C SER A 180 -2.57 3.20 -1.86
N LEU A 181 -1.97 4.09 -2.66
CA LEU A 181 -0.51 4.22 -2.74
C LEU A 181 0.08 4.76 -1.43
N GLY A 182 -0.60 5.71 -0.76
CA GLY A 182 -0.21 6.17 0.57
C GLY A 182 -0.21 5.04 1.61
N VAL A 183 -1.29 4.24 1.64
CA VAL A 183 -1.40 3.04 2.49
C VAL A 183 -0.30 2.03 2.15
N LEU A 184 -0.01 1.82 0.86
CA LEU A 184 1.05 0.91 0.42
C LEU A 184 2.44 1.37 0.88
N ILE A 185 2.75 2.67 0.81
CA ILE A 185 4.02 3.20 1.33
C ILE A 185 4.10 2.99 2.83
N ALA A 186 3.05 3.35 3.58
CA ALA A 186 3.00 3.16 5.03
C ALA A 186 3.27 1.70 5.40
N PHE A 187 2.55 0.77 4.78
CA PHE A 187 2.72 -0.67 5.00
C PHE A 187 4.12 -1.18 4.63
N SER A 188 4.68 -0.69 3.53
CA SER A 188 5.99 -1.13 3.01
C SER A 188 7.14 -0.86 3.97
N THR A 189 7.01 0.10 4.90
CA THR A 189 8.05 0.39 5.91
C THR A 189 8.31 -0.80 6.84
N VAL A 190 7.29 -1.62 7.11
CA VAL A 190 7.43 -2.81 7.95
C VAL A 190 8.01 -3.97 7.14
N THR A 191 7.66 -4.09 5.85
CA THR A 191 8.20 -5.17 4.99
C THR A 191 9.72 -5.11 4.85
N VAL A 192 10.31 -3.91 4.90
CA VAL A 192 11.76 -3.73 4.81
C VAL A 192 12.50 -4.03 6.11
N LEU A 193 11.81 -4.24 7.24
CA LEU A 193 12.44 -4.76 8.46
C LEU A 193 13.05 -6.12 8.25
N GLY A 194 12.56 -6.93 7.30
CA GLY A 194 13.21 -8.19 6.94
C GLY A 194 14.65 -8.03 6.43
N LEU A 195 15.10 -6.81 6.13
CA LEU A 195 16.50 -6.50 5.78
C LEU A 195 17.38 -6.23 7.02
N GLN A 196 16.82 -6.16 8.22
CA GLN A 196 17.57 -5.84 9.44
C GLN A 196 18.64 -6.89 9.80
N GLN A 197 18.49 -8.11 9.28
CA GLN A 197 19.47 -9.19 9.43
C GLN A 197 20.70 -9.01 8.51
N ILE A 198 20.66 -8.05 7.56
CA ILE A 198 21.78 -7.74 6.68
C ILE A 198 22.61 -6.63 7.34
N ASP A 199 23.63 -7.03 8.07
CA ASP A 199 24.54 -6.11 8.74
C ASP A 199 25.71 -5.73 7.81
N VAL A 200 25.85 -4.43 7.55
CA VAL A 200 26.93 -3.85 6.75
C VAL A 200 27.44 -2.62 7.49
N ASP A 201 28.69 -2.68 7.93
CA ASP A 201 29.33 -1.62 8.70
C ASP A 201 29.12 -0.24 8.06
N GLY A 202 28.51 0.66 8.83
CA GLY A 202 28.29 2.04 8.41
C GLY A 202 27.16 2.25 7.39
N LEU A 203 26.32 1.24 7.11
CA LEU A 203 25.19 1.33 6.19
C LEU A 203 23.88 0.88 6.85
N ASP A 204 22.87 1.74 6.82
CA ASP A 204 21.52 1.38 7.27
C ASP A 204 20.74 0.76 6.09
N VAL A 205 20.76 -0.57 6.00
CA VAL A 205 20.15 -1.33 4.91
C VAL A 205 18.62 -1.21 4.91
N VAL A 206 17.99 -1.10 6.08
CA VAL A 206 16.54 -0.89 6.21
C VAL A 206 16.16 0.46 5.58
N SER A 207 16.90 1.52 5.89
CA SER A 207 16.71 2.84 5.29
C SER A 207 16.93 2.85 3.77
N VAL A 208 17.84 2.04 3.24
CA VAL A 208 17.99 1.84 1.78
C VAL A 208 16.73 1.19 1.19
N GLY A 209 16.15 0.20 1.86
CA GLY A 209 14.87 -0.42 1.50
C GLY A 209 13.71 0.59 1.49
N ILE A 210 13.61 1.42 2.54
CA ILE A 210 12.62 2.51 2.64
C ILE A 210 12.80 3.48 1.48
N ALA A 211 14.03 3.86 1.15
CA ALA A 211 14.33 4.75 0.02
C ALA A 211 13.85 4.15 -1.31
N LEU A 212 14.16 2.88 -1.58
CA LEU A 212 13.72 2.19 -2.80
C LEU A 212 12.19 2.20 -2.92
N LEU A 213 11.48 1.70 -1.92
CA LEU A 213 10.02 1.54 -1.98
C LEU A 213 9.30 2.88 -1.99
N SER A 214 9.75 3.85 -1.19
CA SER A 214 9.17 5.19 -1.18
C SER A 214 9.31 5.88 -2.53
N VAL A 215 10.52 5.87 -3.11
CA VAL A 215 10.78 6.45 -4.43
C VAL A 215 9.99 5.74 -5.52
N LEU A 216 9.90 4.41 -5.48
CA LEU A 216 9.12 3.63 -6.42
C LEU A 216 7.65 4.05 -6.39
N LEU A 217 7.05 4.15 -5.21
CA LEU A 217 5.61 4.39 -5.05
C LEU A 217 5.22 5.85 -5.32
N VAL A 218 6.03 6.84 -4.94
CA VAL A 218 5.79 8.24 -5.35
C VAL A 218 6.00 8.42 -6.86
N SER A 219 6.98 7.73 -7.45
CA SER A 219 7.21 7.73 -8.90
C SER A 219 6.07 7.03 -9.66
N ALA A 220 5.46 6.00 -9.07
CA ALA A 220 4.24 5.39 -9.60
C ALA A 220 3.07 6.36 -9.59
N GLY A 221 2.91 7.15 -8.52
CA GLY A 221 1.98 8.27 -8.48
C GLY A 221 2.20 9.27 -9.62
N ALA A 222 3.44 9.71 -9.83
CA ALA A 222 3.81 10.61 -10.93
C ALA A 222 3.51 10.02 -12.31
N GLY A 223 3.90 8.76 -12.56
CA GLY A 223 3.65 8.07 -13.83
C GLY A 223 2.17 7.83 -14.11
N PHE A 224 1.38 7.50 -13.09
CA PHE A 224 -0.07 7.33 -13.20
C PHE A 224 -0.77 8.64 -13.55
N TRP A 225 -0.34 9.74 -12.92
CA TRP A 225 -0.93 11.05 -13.17
C TRP A 225 -0.54 11.62 -14.53
N GLY A 226 0.69 11.35 -14.97
CA GLY A 226 1.24 11.77 -16.27
C GLY A 226 1.36 13.28 -16.44
N ARG A 227 1.21 14.05 -15.35
CA ARG A 227 1.32 15.50 -15.26
C ARG A 227 1.76 15.89 -13.84
N PRO A 228 2.25 17.12 -13.63
CA PRO A 228 2.77 17.54 -12.34
C PRO A 228 1.76 17.35 -11.19
N GLY A 229 2.29 16.96 -10.03
CA GLY A 229 1.59 16.81 -8.76
C GLY A 229 1.24 15.37 -8.37
N GLY A 230 1.60 14.36 -9.17
CA GLY A 230 1.34 12.96 -8.84
C GLY A 230 2.15 12.46 -7.66
N ALA A 231 3.44 12.78 -7.58
CA ALA A 231 4.32 12.37 -6.48
C ALA A 231 3.93 13.07 -5.17
N VAL A 232 3.69 14.39 -5.23
CA VAL A 232 3.31 15.19 -4.04
C VAL A 232 1.98 14.72 -3.45
N ARG A 233 1.00 14.31 -4.26
CA ARG A 233 -0.28 13.80 -3.75
C ARG A 233 -0.12 12.49 -2.99
N VAL A 234 0.72 11.58 -3.51
CA VAL A 234 1.00 10.31 -2.82
C VAL A 234 1.76 10.55 -1.53
N ALA A 235 2.78 11.43 -1.54
CA ALA A 235 3.52 11.80 -0.33
C ALA A 235 2.63 12.54 0.70
N ALA A 236 1.68 13.36 0.24
CA ALA A 236 0.71 14.01 1.12
C ALA A 236 -0.26 13.00 1.75
N ALA A 237 -0.67 11.96 1.01
CA ALA A 237 -1.48 10.87 1.58
C ALA A 237 -0.71 10.12 2.67
N LEU A 238 0.58 9.83 2.45
CA LEU A 238 1.43 9.26 3.50
C LEU A 238 1.54 10.20 4.71
N ALA A 239 1.79 11.50 4.50
CA ALA A 239 1.90 12.46 5.60
C ALA A 239 0.63 12.54 6.46
N VAL A 240 -0.56 12.45 5.84
CA VAL A 240 -1.83 12.37 6.58
C VAL A 240 -1.92 11.07 7.38
N ILE A 241 -1.57 9.93 6.77
CA ILE A 241 -1.55 8.63 7.45
C ILE A 241 -0.61 8.69 8.65
N GLN A 242 0.63 9.14 8.44
CA GLN A 242 1.66 9.27 9.46
C GLN A 242 1.20 10.19 10.60
N ALA A 243 0.61 11.35 10.30
CA ALA A 243 0.14 12.27 11.32
C ALA A 243 -0.99 11.68 12.18
N ILE A 244 -1.89 10.88 11.59
CA ILE A 244 -2.97 10.20 12.31
C ILE A 244 -2.38 9.08 13.18
N THR A 245 -1.56 8.22 12.60
CA THR A 245 -1.02 7.03 13.28
C THR A 245 0.00 7.39 14.35
N TRP A 246 0.68 8.54 14.22
CA TRP A 246 1.58 9.07 15.24
C TRP A 246 0.92 9.17 16.61
N TRP A 247 -0.32 9.68 16.67
CA TRP A 247 -1.05 9.83 17.92
C TRP A 247 -1.88 8.59 18.25
N PHE A 248 -2.42 7.94 17.22
CA PHE A 248 -3.29 6.79 17.42
C PHE A 248 -2.55 5.58 18.01
N SER A 249 -1.35 5.23 17.52
CA SER A 249 -0.69 3.99 17.92
C SER A 249 -0.38 3.91 19.42
N PRO A 250 0.32 4.88 20.05
CA PRO A 250 0.59 4.82 21.48
C PRO A 250 -0.68 4.92 22.33
N TRP A 251 -1.59 5.82 21.95
CA TRP A 251 -2.87 5.97 22.64
C TRP A 251 -3.68 4.67 22.63
N ALA A 252 -3.76 3.99 21.49
CA ALA A 252 -4.53 2.76 21.36
C ALA A 252 -3.90 1.63 22.18
N ALA A 253 -2.57 1.54 22.23
CA ALA A 253 -1.86 0.58 23.08
C ALA A 253 -2.18 0.81 24.57
N GLU A 254 -2.01 2.05 25.05
CA GLU A 254 -2.28 2.41 26.45
C GLU A 254 -3.76 2.22 26.83
N ALA A 255 -4.67 2.74 26.01
CA ALA A 255 -6.10 2.69 26.27
C ALA A 255 -6.61 1.24 26.35
N TYR A 256 -6.12 0.37 25.47
CA TYR A 256 -6.50 -1.03 25.48
C TYR A 256 -5.85 -1.80 26.63
N ALA A 257 -4.57 -1.54 26.92
CA ALA A 257 -3.89 -2.16 28.07
C ALA A 257 -4.62 -1.85 29.37
N SER A 258 -4.99 -0.58 29.56
CA SER A 258 -5.83 -0.15 30.69
C SER A 258 -7.19 -0.85 30.70
N ALA A 259 -7.86 -0.98 29.55
CA ALA A 259 -9.17 -1.61 29.46
C ALA A 259 -9.15 -3.11 29.78
N VAL A 260 -8.05 -3.83 29.51
CA VAL A 260 -7.90 -5.26 29.82
C VAL A 260 -7.10 -5.53 31.10
N GLY A 261 -6.69 -4.49 31.82
CA GLY A 261 -5.96 -4.61 33.09
C GLY A 261 -4.52 -5.10 32.94
N LEU A 262 -3.88 -4.83 31.79
CA LEU A 262 -2.47 -5.13 31.56
C LEU A 262 -1.59 -3.90 31.83
N PRO A 263 -0.40 -4.09 32.42
CA PRO A 263 0.55 -3.00 32.63
C PRO A 263 1.26 -2.60 31.33
N MET A 264 1.68 -1.34 31.26
CA MET A 264 2.67 -0.87 30.29
C MET A 264 4.07 -1.21 30.79
N ARG A 265 5.03 -1.39 29.89
CA ARG A 265 6.45 -1.61 30.21
C ARG A 265 7.09 -0.35 30.78
N ASP A 266 8.02 -0.54 31.72
CA ASP A 266 8.68 0.56 32.42
C ASP A 266 9.64 1.39 31.54
N TYR A 267 10.00 0.88 30.36
CA TYR A 267 11.01 1.46 29.46
C TYR A 267 10.44 2.00 28.14
N ILE A 268 9.13 2.29 28.09
CA ILE A 268 8.54 2.94 26.91
C ILE A 268 9.16 4.32 26.68
N ASP A 269 9.59 4.59 25.44
CA ASP A 269 10.17 5.87 25.03
C ASP A 269 9.12 6.87 24.51
N GLY A 270 7.87 6.43 24.37
CA GLY A 270 6.75 7.22 23.85
C GLY A 270 6.82 7.49 22.34
N VAL A 271 7.74 6.85 21.62
CA VAL A 271 7.89 7.00 20.18
C VAL A 271 6.94 6.02 19.47
N PRO A 272 6.07 6.50 18.56
CA PRO A 272 5.23 5.61 17.77
C PRO A 272 6.08 4.77 16.81
N ALA A 273 6.14 3.45 17.02
CA ALA A 273 7.10 2.57 16.35
C ALA A 273 6.96 2.54 14.82
N MET A 274 5.80 2.17 14.28
CA MET A 274 5.61 2.15 12.82
C MET A 274 5.57 3.56 12.20
N PRO A 275 4.90 4.57 12.79
CA PRO A 275 4.90 5.93 12.25
C PRO A 275 6.28 6.60 12.21
N SER A 276 7.18 6.28 13.16
CA SER A 276 8.56 6.81 13.17
C SER A 276 9.43 6.23 12.06
N MET A 277 9.07 5.07 11.50
CA MET A 277 9.74 4.47 10.34
C MET A 277 9.30 5.09 9.01
N MET A 278 8.16 5.77 8.96
CA MET A 278 7.69 6.43 7.73
C MET A 278 8.56 7.66 7.45
N PRO A 279 9.03 7.87 6.19
CA PRO A 279 9.93 8.98 5.88
C PRO A 279 9.22 10.34 6.01
N MET A 280 9.49 11.07 7.10
CA MET A 280 8.84 12.36 7.42
C MET A 280 9.17 13.44 6.37
N ALA A 281 10.35 13.34 5.75
CA ALA A 281 10.78 14.24 4.69
C ALA A 281 10.19 13.89 3.30
N LEU A 282 9.34 12.85 3.17
CA LEU A 282 8.89 12.41 1.84
C LEU A 282 8.09 13.48 1.10
N LEU A 283 7.30 14.31 1.80
CA LEU A 283 6.53 15.38 1.17
C LEU A 283 7.42 16.47 0.52
N PRO A 284 8.39 17.09 1.23
CA PRO A 284 9.32 18.02 0.58
C PRO A 284 10.19 17.33 -0.48
N ILE A 285 10.59 16.06 -0.28
CA ILE A 285 11.34 15.31 -1.30
C ILE A 285 10.49 15.11 -2.56
N ALA A 286 9.22 14.77 -2.43
CA ALA A 286 8.31 14.65 -3.56
C ALA A 286 8.12 15.99 -4.30
N ALA A 287 8.15 17.12 -3.59
CA ALA A 287 8.15 18.44 -4.22
C ALA A 287 9.42 18.69 -5.05
N VAL A 288 10.59 18.23 -4.58
CA VAL A 288 11.84 18.24 -5.37
C VAL A 288 11.69 17.38 -6.63
N LEU A 289 11.10 16.17 -6.53
CA LEU A 289 10.86 15.31 -7.69
C LEU A 289 9.95 15.99 -8.72
N GLU A 290 8.87 16.63 -8.28
CA GLU A 290 7.99 17.42 -9.15
C GLU A 290 8.73 18.57 -9.83
N ALA A 291 9.60 19.28 -9.10
CA ALA A 291 10.45 20.31 -9.69
C ALA A 291 11.37 19.74 -10.79
N VAL A 292 11.97 18.57 -10.58
CA VAL A 292 12.79 17.88 -11.60
C VAL A 292 11.98 17.56 -12.85
N TYR A 293 10.76 17.03 -12.70
CA TYR A 293 9.86 16.77 -13.83
C TYR A 293 9.44 18.05 -14.56
N LEU A 294 9.14 19.12 -13.83
CA LEU A 294 8.76 20.42 -14.39
C LEU A 294 9.90 21.09 -15.17
N LEU A 295 11.10 21.13 -14.59
CA LEU A 295 12.29 21.72 -15.20
C LEU A 295 12.74 20.92 -16.43
N SER A 296 12.50 19.61 -16.43
CA SER A 296 12.88 18.70 -17.51
C SER A 296 11.74 18.44 -18.51
N ARG A 297 10.69 19.28 -18.56
CA ARG A 297 9.51 19.08 -19.43
C ARG A 297 9.81 18.94 -20.94
N ARG A 298 11.00 19.35 -21.38
CA ARG A 298 11.49 19.20 -22.76
C ARG A 298 11.96 17.77 -23.06
N TRP A 299 12.16 16.94 -22.04
CA TRP A 299 12.67 15.57 -22.14
C TRP A 299 11.53 14.57 -21.92
N PRO A 300 11.64 13.35 -22.48
CA PRO A 300 10.68 12.29 -22.21
C PRO A 300 10.63 11.98 -20.70
N ALA A 301 9.46 12.13 -20.08
CA ALA A 301 9.32 12.00 -18.62
C ALA A 301 9.78 10.63 -18.07
N GLY A 302 9.67 9.56 -18.86
CA GLY A 302 10.21 8.25 -18.50
C GLY A 302 11.74 8.14 -18.51
N ARG A 303 12.45 9.05 -19.18
CA ARG A 303 13.92 9.19 -19.05
C ARG A 303 14.27 10.07 -17.85
N VAL A 304 13.47 11.09 -17.58
CA VAL A 304 13.62 11.99 -16.42
C VAL A 304 13.32 11.26 -15.10
N SER A 305 12.49 10.22 -15.12
CA SER A 305 12.16 9.46 -13.90
C SER A 305 13.36 8.76 -13.28
N VAL A 306 14.37 8.42 -14.07
CA VAL A 306 15.63 7.81 -13.58
C VAL A 306 16.44 8.79 -12.72
N PRO A 307 16.88 9.96 -13.23
CA PRO A 307 17.61 10.93 -12.41
C PRO A 307 16.73 11.51 -11.28
N ALA A 308 15.42 11.65 -11.48
CA ALA A 308 14.50 11.98 -10.39
C ALA A 308 14.54 10.91 -9.29
N GLY A 309 14.52 9.63 -9.67
CA GLY A 309 14.67 8.50 -8.75
C GLY A 309 15.99 8.52 -7.98
N VAL A 310 17.11 8.81 -8.64
CA VAL A 310 18.42 8.96 -7.99
C VAL A 310 18.39 10.07 -6.94
N ILE A 311 17.83 11.24 -7.27
CA ILE A 311 17.68 12.37 -6.35
C ILE A 311 16.78 11.98 -5.18
N GLY A 312 15.62 11.37 -5.44
CA GLY A 312 14.68 10.93 -4.41
C GLY A 312 15.31 9.90 -3.47
N GLY A 313 16.03 8.93 -4.03
CA GLY A 313 16.68 7.87 -3.26
C GLY A 313 17.81 8.39 -2.39
N LEU A 314 18.61 9.32 -2.92
CA LEU A 314 19.63 10.03 -2.14
C LEU A 314 19.00 10.77 -0.96
N LEU A 315 17.95 11.56 -1.22
CA LEU A 315 17.33 12.39 -0.19
C LEU A 315 16.61 11.55 0.87
N VAL A 316 15.87 10.51 0.49
CA VAL A 316 15.22 9.62 1.46
C VAL A 316 16.27 8.87 2.26
N GLY A 317 17.25 8.24 1.59
CA GLY A 317 18.32 7.48 2.24
C GLY A 317 19.15 8.31 3.22
N ALA A 318 19.46 9.57 2.90
CA ALA A 318 20.14 10.47 3.82
C ALA A 318 19.24 10.96 4.96
N SER A 319 17.94 11.19 4.69
CA SER A 319 17.00 11.71 5.69
C SER A 319 16.66 10.70 6.78
N MET A 320 16.67 9.40 6.49
CA MET A 320 16.23 8.39 7.45
C MET A 320 17.16 8.26 8.67
N PRO A 321 18.50 8.14 8.54
CA PRO A 321 19.37 8.13 9.72
C PRO A 321 19.34 9.46 10.50
N ILE A 322 19.15 10.59 9.83
CA ILE A 322 18.95 11.90 10.47
C ILE A 322 17.65 11.90 11.28
N GLN A 323 16.55 11.43 10.68
CA GLN A 323 15.25 11.29 11.33
C GLN A 323 15.36 10.41 12.57
N ASN A 324 15.98 9.23 12.47
CA ASN A 324 16.17 8.33 13.60
C ASN A 324 16.98 8.99 14.73
N ALA A 325 18.08 9.67 14.39
CA ALA A 325 18.89 10.39 15.38
C ALA A 325 18.10 11.51 16.10
N ILE A 326 17.20 12.21 15.40
CA ILE A 326 16.34 13.24 16.00
C ILE A 326 15.25 12.61 16.87
N VAL A 327 14.55 11.60 16.34
CA VAL A 327 13.41 10.96 17.01
C VAL A 327 13.84 10.27 18.30
N TYR A 328 14.97 9.58 18.29
CA TYR A 328 15.49 8.84 19.44
C TYR A 328 16.53 9.63 20.26
N GLY A 329 16.66 10.94 20.02
CA GLY A 329 17.47 11.83 20.87
C GLY A 329 18.96 11.52 20.89
N SER A 330 19.56 11.11 19.76
CA SER A 330 21.00 10.82 19.67
C SER A 330 21.84 12.08 19.91
N ASP A 331 22.84 11.97 20.80
CA ASP A 331 23.78 13.06 21.12
C ASP A 331 24.66 13.47 19.94
N GLN A 332 24.86 12.56 18.97
CA GLN A 332 25.69 12.79 17.80
C GLN A 332 24.98 12.33 16.52
N MET A 333 25.21 13.09 15.45
CA MET A 333 24.71 12.73 14.12
C MET A 333 25.62 11.68 13.47
N PRO A 334 25.07 10.55 13.00
CA PRO A 334 25.86 9.48 12.40
C PRO A 334 26.20 9.80 10.93
N TRP A 335 26.98 10.86 10.70
CA TRP A 335 27.23 11.41 9.36
C TRP A 335 27.79 10.39 8.36
N ALA A 336 28.66 9.48 8.80
CA ALA A 336 29.18 8.42 7.95
C ALA A 336 28.04 7.53 7.41
N VAL A 337 27.10 7.13 8.28
CA VAL A 337 25.91 6.35 7.93
C VAL A 337 24.99 7.17 7.03
N VAL A 338 24.77 8.45 7.34
CA VAL A 338 23.96 9.36 6.49
C VAL A 338 24.48 9.40 5.06
N PHE A 339 25.80 9.58 4.87
CA PHE A 339 26.39 9.66 3.53
C PHE A 339 26.38 8.30 2.82
N ALA A 340 26.71 7.21 3.51
CA ALA A 340 26.71 5.87 2.93
C ALA A 340 25.30 5.42 2.53
N THR A 341 24.33 5.56 3.43
CA THR A 341 22.91 5.23 3.19
C THR A 341 22.31 6.15 2.12
N GLY A 342 22.67 7.44 2.10
CA GLY A 342 22.30 8.34 1.01
C GLY A 342 22.85 7.89 -0.35
N ALA A 343 24.13 7.52 -0.42
CA ALA A 343 24.75 7.05 -1.65
C ALA A 343 24.12 5.73 -2.15
N ALA A 344 23.92 4.76 -1.26
CA ALA A 344 23.22 3.51 -1.57
C ALA A 344 21.75 3.77 -1.98
N GLY A 345 21.08 4.68 -1.28
CA GLY A 345 19.75 5.20 -1.60
C GLY A 345 19.67 5.75 -3.02
N ALA A 346 20.69 6.50 -3.47
CA ALA A 346 20.77 7.03 -4.83
C ALA A 346 20.86 5.92 -5.88
N VAL A 347 21.61 4.85 -5.59
CA VAL A 347 21.75 3.67 -6.47
C VAL A 347 20.43 2.94 -6.61
N VAL A 348 19.78 2.58 -5.50
CA VAL A 348 18.47 1.89 -5.56
C VAL A 348 17.37 2.81 -6.09
N GLY A 349 17.51 4.11 -5.88
CA GLY A 349 16.62 5.16 -6.40
C GLY A 349 16.54 5.19 -7.92
N LEU A 350 17.62 4.83 -8.64
CA LEU A 350 17.59 4.61 -10.09
C LEU A 350 16.50 3.60 -10.48
N LEU A 351 16.48 2.48 -9.77
CA LEU A 351 15.54 1.38 -9.98
C LEU A 351 14.13 1.79 -9.54
N GLY A 352 14.01 2.47 -8.41
CA GLY A 352 12.74 3.01 -7.92
C GLY A 352 12.10 4.00 -8.90
N GLY A 353 12.85 4.97 -9.41
CA GLY A 353 12.35 5.96 -10.37
C GLY A 353 12.02 5.36 -11.73
N PHE A 354 12.83 4.40 -12.22
CA PHE A 354 12.55 3.68 -13.46
C PHE A 354 11.29 2.81 -13.35
N ALA A 355 11.25 1.90 -12.38
CA ALA A 355 10.18 0.95 -12.20
C ALA A 355 8.88 1.64 -11.80
N GLY A 356 8.95 2.58 -10.84
CA GLY A 356 7.81 3.35 -10.37
C GLY A 356 7.09 4.06 -11.50
N TRP A 357 7.81 4.83 -12.33
CA TRP A 357 7.20 5.51 -13.48
C TRP A 357 6.50 4.53 -14.44
N ARG A 358 7.10 3.37 -14.72
CA ARG A 358 6.53 2.34 -15.60
C ARG A 358 5.29 1.70 -14.98
N PHE A 359 5.32 1.36 -13.70
CA PHE A 359 4.16 0.83 -12.99
C PHE A 359 3.01 1.83 -12.95
N GLY A 360 3.30 3.11 -12.70
CA GLY A 360 2.31 4.19 -12.84
C GLY A 360 1.68 4.26 -14.24
N GLY A 361 2.51 4.12 -15.28
CA GLY A 361 2.04 4.00 -16.67
C GLY A 361 1.16 2.78 -16.91
N MET A 362 1.54 1.61 -16.39
CA MET A 362 0.80 0.36 -16.51
C MET A 362 -0.56 0.41 -15.81
N LEU A 363 -0.66 1.07 -14.66
CA LEU A 363 -1.94 1.29 -13.97
C LEU A 363 -2.97 1.99 -14.86
N ARG A 364 -2.52 2.86 -15.78
CA ARG A 364 -3.42 3.54 -16.73
C ARG A 364 -4.00 2.61 -17.79
N LEU A 365 -3.36 1.47 -18.05
CA LEU A 365 -3.80 0.46 -19.01
C LEU A 365 -4.91 -0.45 -18.46
N LEU A 366 -5.20 -0.37 -17.15
CA LEU A 366 -6.30 -1.11 -16.54
C LEU A 366 -7.66 -0.51 -16.86
N ALA A 367 -7.71 0.78 -17.18
CA ALA A 367 -8.94 1.45 -17.58
C ALA A 367 -9.30 1.06 -19.03
N PRO A 368 -10.58 0.76 -19.32
CA PRO A 368 -11.01 0.41 -20.68
C PRO A 368 -10.71 1.51 -21.68
N ALA A 369 -10.37 1.15 -22.92
CA ALA A 369 -10.10 2.14 -23.96
C ALA A 369 -11.37 2.95 -24.26
N LYS A 370 -11.21 4.24 -24.63
CA LYS A 370 -12.33 5.09 -25.05
C LYS A 370 -13.03 4.44 -26.25
N GLY A 371 -14.20 3.83 -26.02
CA GLY A 371 -15.04 3.19 -27.05
C GLY A 371 -15.31 1.70 -26.85
N GLU A 372 -14.57 0.99 -25.98
CA GLU A 372 -14.71 -0.47 -25.82
C GLU A 372 -16.00 -0.93 -25.10
N ASN A 373 -16.74 -0.01 -24.47
CA ASN A 373 -18.02 -0.35 -23.83
C ASN A 373 -19.17 -0.54 -24.84
N ALA A 374 -18.92 -0.40 -26.15
CA ALA A 374 -19.92 -0.59 -27.18
C ALA A 374 -20.10 -2.07 -27.60
N HIS A 375 -19.14 -2.96 -27.29
CA HIS A 375 -19.10 -4.30 -27.92
C HIS A 375 -18.64 -5.46 -27.01
N ALA A 376 -18.76 -5.36 -25.68
CA ALA A 376 -18.38 -6.45 -24.77
C ALA A 376 -19.56 -7.01 -23.96
#